data_AF-A0AA40E8F4-F1
#
_entry.id   AF-A0AA40E8F4-F1
#
_cell.length_a   1.000
_cell.length_b   1.000
_cell.length_c   1.000
_cell.angle_alpha   90.00
_cell.angle_beta   90.00
_cell.angle_gamma   90.00
#
_symmetry.space_group_name_H-M   'P 1'
#
loop_
_entity.id
_entity.type
_entity.pdbx_description
1 polymer ?
#
loop_
_entity_poly.entity_id
_entity_poly.type
_entity_poly.pdbx_seq_one_letter_code
_entity_poly.pdbx_strand_id
1 'polypeptide(L)'
;MCYRREVDFKSFSMCEVCIDIGFCDECFQKLMDGNLSFRVCNTKHPFLEIYSPRGLVTKGAEGYMVRIRDDRVVSFDEWLSIISRDWAIGV
;
A
#
# COMPACT_ATOMS: atom_id res chain seq x y z
N MET A 1 3.45 -14.20 -12.68
CA MET A 1 2.40 -13.80 -11.72
C MET A 1 3.05 -13.80 -10.34
N CYS A 2 2.78 -12.81 -9.49
CA CYS A 2 3.37 -12.74 -8.14
C CYS A 2 2.51 -13.51 -7.14
N TYR A 3 3.11 -14.34 -6.28
CA TYR A 3 2.39 -15.15 -5.29
C TYR A 3 2.44 -14.58 -3.86
N ARG A 4 3.09 -13.42 -3.67
CA ARG A 4 3.14 -12.74 -2.37
C ARG A 4 1.83 -11.99 -2.12
N ARG A 5 1.42 -11.89 -0.85
CA ARG A 5 0.25 -11.10 -0.44
C ARG A 5 0.65 -9.64 -0.31
N GLU A 6 -0.27 -8.71 -0.59
CA GLU A 6 0.00 -7.26 -0.56
C GLU A 6 0.48 -6.76 0.80
N VAL A 7 -0.02 -7.36 1.90
CA VAL A 7 0.43 -7.06 3.27
C VAL A 7 1.92 -7.33 3.47
N ASP A 8 2.51 -8.20 2.65
CA ASP A 8 3.90 -8.60 2.70
C ASP A 8 4.78 -7.75 1.77
N PHE A 9 4.27 -6.72 1.05
CA PHE A 9 5.05 -5.89 0.09
C PHE A 9 5.67 -4.67 0.75
N LYS A 10 6.96 -4.40 0.57
CA LYS A 10 7.62 -3.23 1.19
C LYS A 10 6.99 -1.93 0.69
N SER A 11 6.79 -1.90 -0.61
CA SER A 11 6.11 -0.87 -1.36
C SER A 11 5.48 -1.51 -2.60
N PHE A 12 4.57 -0.76 -3.20
CA PHE A 12 3.98 -0.97 -4.51
C PHE A 12 4.60 0.04 -5.48
N SER A 13 5.00 -0.38 -6.66
CA SER A 13 5.41 0.53 -7.73
C SER A 13 4.38 0.49 -8.84
N MET A 14 3.64 1.59 -9.03
CA MET A 14 2.60 1.70 -10.05
C MET A 14 3.15 2.47 -11.25
N CYS A 15 2.99 1.91 -12.46
CA CYS A 15 3.38 2.60 -13.69
C CYS A 15 2.40 3.75 -13.94
N GLU A 16 2.90 4.95 -14.22
CA GLU A 16 2.03 6.10 -14.52
C GLU A 16 1.54 6.12 -15.98
N VAL A 17 2.14 5.29 -16.84
CA VAL A 17 1.87 5.26 -18.30
C VAL A 17 1.02 4.06 -18.71
N CYS A 18 1.21 2.91 -18.06
CA CYS A 18 0.50 1.68 -18.39
C CYS A 18 -0.76 1.56 -17.51
N ILE A 19 -1.88 1.21 -18.14
CA ILE A 19 -3.17 1.03 -17.44
C ILE A 19 -3.08 -0.21 -16.53
N ASP A 20 -3.42 -0.03 -15.25
CA ASP A 20 -3.54 -1.07 -14.22
C ASP A 20 -2.28 -1.95 -14.06
N ILE A 21 -1.11 -1.39 -14.31
CA ILE A 21 0.16 -2.08 -14.11
C ILE A 21 0.83 -1.61 -12.81
N GLY A 22 0.85 -2.50 -11.83
CA GLY A 22 1.58 -2.35 -10.58
C GLY A 22 2.47 -3.54 -10.27
N PHE A 23 3.52 -3.30 -9.48
CA PHE A 23 4.49 -4.31 -9.06
C PHE A 23 4.72 -4.22 -7.55
N CYS A 24 4.85 -5.36 -6.87
CA CYS A 24 5.46 -5.37 -5.55
C CYS A 24 6.97 -5.10 -5.63
N ASP A 25 7.61 -4.81 -4.50
CA ASP A 25 9.05 -4.52 -4.38
C ASP A 25 9.95 -5.50 -5.18
N GLU A 26 9.69 -6.80 -5.09
CA GLU A 26 10.50 -7.82 -5.77
C GLU A 26 10.21 -7.93 -7.27
N CYS A 27 8.94 -7.83 -7.67
CA CYS A 27 8.58 -7.87 -9.08
C CYS A 27 9.03 -6.61 -9.81
N PHE A 28 9.06 -5.47 -9.11
CA PHE A 28 9.61 -4.24 -9.65
C PHE A 28 11.12 -4.37 -9.88
N GLN A 29 11.87 -4.93 -8.93
CA GLN A 29 13.29 -5.20 -9.14
C GLN A 29 13.53 -6.12 -10.34
N LYS A 30 12.73 -7.20 -10.47
CA LYS A 30 12.79 -8.10 -11.64
C LYS A 30 12.50 -7.40 -12.96
N LEU A 31 11.59 -6.41 -12.98
CA LEU A 31 11.34 -5.57 -14.15
C LEU A 31 12.59 -4.76 -14.50
N MET A 32 13.16 -4.07 -13.50
CA MET A 32 14.33 -3.21 -13.68
C MET A 32 15.58 -3.98 -14.13
N ASP A 33 15.75 -5.20 -13.63
CA ASP A 33 16.85 -6.09 -14.00
C ASP A 33 16.64 -6.78 -15.37
N GLY A 34 15.46 -6.62 -15.99
CA GLY A 34 15.13 -7.30 -17.25
C GLY A 34 14.86 -8.80 -17.12
N ASN A 35 14.58 -9.28 -15.90
CA ASN A 35 14.45 -10.69 -15.55
C ASN A 35 13.00 -11.17 -15.42
N LEU A 36 12.01 -10.34 -15.77
CA LEU A 36 10.62 -10.79 -15.85
C LEU A 36 10.45 -11.79 -17.00
N SER A 37 9.76 -12.90 -16.72
CA SER A 37 9.48 -13.96 -17.70
C SER A 37 8.66 -13.50 -18.92
N PHE A 38 8.05 -12.33 -18.83
CA PHE A 38 7.23 -11.72 -19.87
C PHE A 38 7.34 -10.20 -19.78
N ARG A 39 7.30 -9.52 -20.93
CA ARG A 39 7.41 -8.07 -21.01
C ARG A 39 6.07 -7.41 -20.70
N VAL A 40 5.89 -6.92 -19.48
CA VAL A 40 4.64 -6.27 -19.02
C VAL A 40 4.69 -4.75 -19.13
N CYS A 41 5.87 -4.16 -18.92
CA CYS A 41 6.08 -2.71 -18.89
C CYS A 41 7.46 -2.36 -19.45
N ASN A 42 7.72 -1.08 -19.71
CA ASN A 42 9.03 -0.56 -20.09
C ASN A 42 9.72 0.04 -18.86
N THR A 43 10.99 -0.32 -18.64
CA THR A 43 11.80 0.20 -17.52
C THR A 43 12.09 1.70 -17.61
N LYS A 44 11.84 2.33 -18.77
CA LYS A 44 11.96 3.78 -18.97
C LYS A 44 10.72 4.58 -18.55
N HIS A 45 9.61 3.93 -18.21
CA HIS A 45 8.43 4.66 -17.74
C HIS A 45 8.64 5.22 -16.33
N PRO A 46 7.99 6.34 -15.97
CA PRO A 46 7.92 6.79 -14.60
C PRO A 46 7.05 5.83 -13.77
N PHE A 47 7.45 5.63 -12.51
CA PHE A 47 6.76 4.80 -11.55
C PHE A 47 6.53 5.58 -10.26
N LEU A 48 5.30 5.53 -9.77
CA LEU A 48 4.92 6.03 -8.45
C LEU A 48 5.14 4.93 -7.42
N GLU A 49 5.99 5.19 -6.42
CA GLU A 49 6.15 4.30 -5.28
C GLU A 49 5.10 4.61 -4.21
N ILE A 50 4.32 3.60 -3.87
CA ILE A 50 3.22 3.63 -2.92
C ILE A 50 3.61 2.72 -1.76
N TYR A 51 3.81 3.29 -0.59
CA TYR A 51 4.06 2.51 0.61
C TYR A 51 2.73 1.99 1.13
N SER A 52 2.59 0.66 1.19
CA SER A 52 1.44 0.05 1.86
C SER A 52 1.37 0.60 3.29
N PRO A 53 0.17 0.82 3.85
CA PRO A 53 -0.06 1.21 5.24
C PRO A 53 0.36 0.11 6.23
N ARG A 54 1.56 -0.47 6.06
CA ARG A 54 2.19 -1.47 6.92
C ARG A 54 2.20 -0.97 8.35
N GLY A 55 1.32 -1.54 9.16
CA GLY A 55 1.16 -1.16 10.55
C GLY A 55 0.32 0.09 10.79
N LEU A 56 -0.13 0.81 9.75
CA LEU A 56 -1.16 1.85 9.87
C LEU A 56 -2.55 1.23 10.00
N VAL A 57 -2.84 0.10 9.33
CA VAL A 57 -4.06 -0.67 9.56
C VAL A 57 -3.75 -2.16 9.63
N THR A 58 -4.18 -2.83 10.70
CA THR A 58 -4.06 -4.28 10.87
C THR A 58 -5.45 -4.88 11.15
N LYS A 59 -5.66 -6.15 10.78
CA LYS A 59 -6.91 -6.88 11.07
C LYS A 59 -6.63 -8.00 12.06
N GLY A 60 -7.19 -7.89 13.26
CA GLY A 60 -7.12 -8.89 14.32
C GLY A 60 -8.47 -9.56 14.59
N ALA A 61 -8.53 -10.38 15.65
CA ALA A 61 -9.77 -11.03 16.10
C ALA A 61 -10.87 -10.03 16.49
N GLU A 62 -10.47 -8.85 16.97
CA GLU A 62 -11.37 -7.77 17.40
C GLU A 62 -11.70 -6.76 16.28
N GLY A 63 -11.31 -7.05 15.04
CA GLY A 63 -11.57 -6.18 13.88
C GLY A 63 -10.35 -5.39 13.41
N TYR A 64 -10.58 -4.22 12.84
CA TYR A 64 -9.53 -3.37 12.28
C TYR A 64 -8.92 -2.46 13.35
N MET A 65 -7.60 -2.45 13.42
CA MET A 65 -6.81 -1.58 14.29
C MET A 65 -6.03 -0.60 13.43
N VAL A 66 -5.95 0.65 13.84
CA VAL A 66 -5.32 1.74 13.09
C VAL A 66 -4.19 2.37 13.91
N ARG A 67 -2.97 2.45 13.39
CA ARG A 67 -1.89 3.24 14.00
C ARG A 67 -2.03 4.70 13.59
N ILE A 68 -2.16 5.58 14.57
CA ILE A 68 -2.29 7.03 14.41
C ILE A 68 -0.96 7.71 14.76
N ARG A 69 -0.92 9.05 14.73
CA ARG A 69 0.27 9.83 15.14
C ARG A 69 0.72 9.43 16.55
N ASP A 70 2.02 9.54 16.81
CA ASP A 70 2.69 9.11 18.05
C ASP A 70 2.67 7.60 18.31
N ASP A 71 2.55 6.79 17.25
CA ASP A 71 2.61 5.32 17.31
C ASP A 71 1.52 4.63 18.14
N ARG A 72 0.48 5.38 18.54
CA ARG A 72 -0.71 4.82 19.18
C ARG A 72 -1.48 3.94 18.20
N VAL A 73 -1.98 2.80 18.67
CA VAL A 73 -2.85 1.90 17.91
C VAL A 73 -4.26 1.96 18.52
N VAL A 74 -5.25 2.29 17.71
CA VAL A 74 -6.66 2.49 18.10
C VAL A 74 -7.58 1.58 17.29
N SER A 75 -8.82 1.36 17.74
CA SER A 75 -9.80 0.64 16.93
C SER A 75 -10.26 1.49 15.72
N PHE A 76 -10.89 0.85 14.74
CA PHE A 76 -11.53 1.54 13.61
C PHE A 76 -12.55 2.60 14.07
N ASP A 77 -13.40 2.29 15.06
CA ASP A 77 -14.42 3.20 15.56
C ASP A 77 -13.81 4.42 16.28
N GLU A 78 -12.73 4.21 17.04
CA GLU A 78 -11.99 5.30 17.69
C GLU A 78 -11.28 6.17 16.65
N TRP A 79 -10.64 5.56 15.64
CA TRP A 79 -10.02 6.29 14.54
C TRP A 79 -11.02 7.16 13.77
N LEU A 80 -12.21 6.62 13.45
CA LEU A 80 -13.29 7.39 12.82
C LEU A 80 -13.72 8.57 13.70
N SER A 81 -13.82 8.38 15.01
CA SER A 81 -14.18 9.44 15.96
C SER A 81 -13.10 10.53 16.07
N ILE A 82 -11.83 10.20 15.87
CA ILE A 82 -10.72 11.17 15.79
C ILE A 82 -10.84 11.98 14.49
N ILE A 83 -10.93 11.30 13.33
CA ILE A 83 -11.02 11.99 12.03
C ILE A 83 -12.24 12.89 11.95
N SER A 84 -13.41 12.43 12.43
CA SER A 84 -14.65 13.21 12.39
C SER A 84 -14.53 14.53 13.17
N ARG A 85 -13.82 14.52 14.31
CA ARG A 85 -13.53 15.72 15.11
C ARG A 85 -12.53 16.64 14.41
N ASP A 86 -11.42 16.09 13.92
CA ASP A 86 -10.35 16.85 13.27
C ASP A 86 -10.83 17.55 11.99
N TRP A 87 -11.78 16.94 11.28
CA TRP A 87 -12.28 17.44 9.99
C TRP A 87 -13.50 18.37 10.15
N ALA A 88 -13.93 18.66 11.38
CA ALA A 88 -15.14 19.43 11.68
C ALA A 88 -16.39 18.98 10.88
N ILE A 89 -16.45 17.70 10.51
CA ILE A 89 -17.67 17.10 9.95
C ILE A 89 -18.50 16.72 11.17
N GLY A 90 -19.28 17.68 11.65
CA GLY A 90 -20.32 17.43 12.64
C GLY A 90 -21.26 16.37 12.08
N VAL A 91 -21.30 15.21 12.73
CA VAL A 91 -22.38 14.23 12.57
C VAL A 91 -23.58 14.72 13.36
#